data_AF-A0A4W3JTR4-F1
#
_entry.id   AF-A0A4W3JTR4-F1
#
_cell.length_a   1.000
_cell.length_b   1.000
_cell.length_c   1.000
_cell.angle_alpha   90.00
_cell.angle_beta   90.00
_cell.angle_gamma   90.00
#
_symmetry.space_group_name_H-M   'P 1'
#
loop_
_entity.id
_entity.type
_entity.pdbx_description
1 polymer ?
#
loop_
_entity_poly.entity_id
_entity_poly.type
_entity_poly.pdbx_seq_one_letter_code
_entity_poly.pdbx_strand_id
1 'polypeptide(L)'
;LGSKSLTVQHLATSSQHERLYKCNFIFIEQITAMLLSKLKSTAEIDLKRPVSDCVISVPYFFTNAERNSMLAAARIAGLNCLRLMNDTTAAALTYGIYKDFPAADEKATIVAFVDMGHSAFQVSICAFNKGKFKVI
;
A
#
# COMPACT_ATOMS: atom_id res chain seq x y z
N LEU A 1 -11.50 -15.31 -74.71
CA LEU A 1 -11.55 -16.02 -73.41
C LEU A 1 -10.17 -15.89 -72.75
N GLY A 2 -10.12 -15.46 -71.48
CA GLY A 2 -8.90 -15.61 -70.67
C GLY A 2 -8.49 -14.37 -69.88
N SER A 3 -9.26 -14.04 -68.84
CA SER A 3 -9.01 -12.96 -67.89
C SER A 3 -7.69 -13.12 -67.12
N LYS A 4 -7.03 -12.00 -66.86
CA LYS A 4 -5.91 -11.86 -65.90
C LYS A 4 -6.39 -12.27 -64.50
N SER A 5 -5.64 -13.12 -63.80
CA SER A 5 -5.83 -13.41 -62.37
C SER A 5 -4.57 -12.98 -61.60
N LEU A 6 -4.79 -12.14 -60.59
CA LEU A 6 -3.82 -11.52 -59.71
C LEU A 6 -3.56 -12.41 -58.48
N THR A 7 -2.28 -12.52 -58.10
CA THR A 7 -1.72 -12.43 -56.73
C THR A 7 -2.36 -13.24 -55.59
N VAL A 8 -1.57 -14.11 -54.94
CA VAL A 8 -1.20 -13.99 -53.49
C VAL A 8 0.18 -14.63 -53.29
N GLN A 9 1.16 -13.82 -52.90
CA GLN A 9 2.47 -14.25 -52.42
C GLN A 9 2.32 -15.03 -51.12
N HIS A 10 3.02 -16.16 -51.02
CA HIS A 10 3.12 -17.02 -49.85
C HIS A 10 3.71 -16.22 -48.67
N LEU A 11 2.86 -15.67 -47.80
CA LEU A 11 3.29 -14.98 -46.58
C LEU A 11 3.70 -15.99 -45.51
N ALA A 12 4.86 -15.69 -44.92
CA ALA A 12 5.42 -16.29 -43.73
C ALA A 12 4.48 -16.20 -42.52
N THR A 13 4.55 -17.19 -41.62
CA THR A 13 4.81 -17.08 -40.17
C THR A 13 4.12 -18.21 -39.41
N SER A 14 4.78 -19.36 -39.32
CA SER A 14 4.35 -20.47 -38.45
C SER A 14 4.90 -20.36 -37.01
N SER A 15 5.59 -19.26 -36.67
CA SER A 15 6.31 -19.08 -35.39
C SER A 15 5.71 -18.03 -34.44
N GLN A 16 4.60 -17.38 -34.80
CA GLN A 16 4.00 -16.28 -34.02
C GLN A 16 2.73 -16.65 -33.25
N HIS A 17 2.14 -17.83 -33.49
CA HIS A 17 0.89 -18.24 -32.84
C HIS A 17 1.04 -18.90 -31.46
N GLU A 18 2.25 -19.31 -31.05
CA GLU A 18 2.47 -19.92 -29.72
C GLU A 18 2.69 -18.89 -28.58
N ARG A 19 2.71 -17.58 -28.86
CA ARG A 19 2.89 -16.54 -27.82
C ARG A 19 1.62 -16.14 -27.07
N LEU A 20 0.48 -16.80 -27.32
CA LEU A 20 -0.82 -16.34 -26.83
C LEU A 20 -1.29 -16.89 -25.47
N TYR A 21 -0.50 -17.75 -24.80
CA TYR A 21 -0.84 -18.27 -23.47
C TYR A 21 0.34 -18.27 -22.50
N LYS A 22 1.08 -17.15 -22.42
CA LYS A 22 2.04 -16.98 -21.33
C LYS A 22 1.26 -16.64 -20.05
N CYS A 23 1.01 -17.64 -19.21
CA CYS A 23 0.54 -17.40 -17.84
C CYS A 23 1.57 -16.53 -17.12
N ASN A 24 1.30 -15.24 -17.02
CA ASN A 24 2.10 -14.34 -16.20
C ASN A 24 1.73 -14.61 -14.75
N PHE A 25 2.59 -15.33 -14.04
CA PHE A 25 2.52 -15.43 -12.59
C PHE A 25 2.84 -14.05 -12.02
N ILE A 26 1.88 -13.47 -11.30
CA ILE A 26 2.06 -12.20 -10.61
C ILE A 26 2.12 -12.50 -9.12
N PHE A 27 3.21 -12.11 -8.47
CA PHE A 27 3.35 -12.22 -7.04
C PHE A 27 2.50 -11.16 -6.33
N ILE A 28 2.05 -11.45 -5.10
CA ILE A 28 1.20 -10.53 -4.33
C ILE A 28 1.89 -9.17 -4.17
N GLU A 29 3.20 -9.16 -3.94
CA GLU A 29 4.01 -7.95 -3.83
C GLU A 29 3.95 -7.09 -5.10
N GLN A 30 3.89 -7.71 -6.28
CA GLN A 30 3.77 -6.98 -7.54
C GLN A 30 2.37 -6.37 -7.71
N ILE A 31 1.31 -7.09 -7.33
CA ILE A 31 -0.06 -6.55 -7.34
C ILE A 31 -0.16 -5.35 -6.39
N THR A 32 0.34 -5.51 -5.16
CA THR A 32 0.37 -4.43 -4.17
C THR A 32 1.22 -3.26 -4.65
N ALA A 33 2.35 -3.51 -5.32
CA ALA A 33 3.18 -2.47 -5.90
C ALA A 33 2.49 -1.70 -7.04
N MET A 34 1.67 -2.36 -7.86
CA MET A 34 0.86 -1.68 -8.87
C MET A 34 -0.14 -0.72 -8.22
N LEU A 35 -0.79 -1.13 -7.13
CA LEU A 35 -1.67 -0.27 -6.35
C LEU A 35 -0.90 0.93 -5.76
N LEU A 36 0.23 0.68 -5.10
CA LEU A 36 1.07 1.73 -4.53
C LEU A 36 1.58 2.71 -5.59
N SER A 37 1.95 2.22 -6.76
CA SER A 37 2.39 3.05 -7.90
C SER A 37 1.26 3.96 -8.39
N LYS A 38 0.02 3.44 -8.43
CA LYS A 38 -1.15 4.26 -8.77
C LYS A 38 -1.41 5.34 -7.72
N LEU A 39 -1.33 5.00 -6.44
CA LEU A 39 -1.49 5.97 -5.34
C LEU A 39 -0.40 7.05 -5.36
N LYS A 40 0.85 6.65 -5.62
CA LYS A 40 1.98 7.58 -5.83
C LYS A 40 1.67 8.57 -6.96
N SER A 41 1.26 8.07 -8.12
CA SER A 41 0.92 8.92 -9.26
C SER A 41 -0.21 9.90 -8.93
N THR A 42 -1.25 9.47 -8.21
CA THR A 42 -2.32 10.36 -7.75
C THR A 42 -1.79 11.44 -6.81
N ALA A 43 -0.94 11.09 -5.84
CA ALA A 43 -0.34 12.05 -4.92
C ALA A 43 0.58 13.05 -5.63
N GLU A 44 1.37 12.62 -6.61
CA GLU A 44 2.25 13.49 -7.40
C GLU A 44 1.45 14.47 -8.26
N ILE A 45 0.32 14.04 -8.83
CA ILE A 45 -0.59 14.91 -9.58
C ILE A 45 -1.19 16.00 -8.69
N ASP A 46 -1.54 15.68 -7.45
CA ASP A 46 -2.14 16.62 -6.50
C ASP A 46 -1.08 17.60 -5.94
N LEU A 47 0.07 17.08 -5.51
CA LEU A 47 1.14 17.87 -4.89
C LEU A 47 2.02 18.63 -5.90
N LYS A 48 1.90 18.33 -7.21
CA LYS A 48 2.74 18.88 -8.31
C LYS A 48 4.25 18.70 -8.08
N ARG A 49 4.64 17.66 -7.35
CA ARG A 49 6.04 17.34 -7.02
C ARG A 49 6.22 15.83 -6.94
N PRO A 50 7.44 15.30 -7.19
CA PRO A 50 7.71 13.88 -7.05
C PRO A 50 7.56 13.42 -5.60
N VAL A 51 7.08 12.19 -5.41
CA VAL A 51 6.93 11.55 -4.10
C VAL A 51 7.94 10.39 -3.99
N SER A 52 8.95 10.56 -3.13
CA SER A 52 10.00 9.56 -2.89
C SER A 52 9.74 8.72 -1.65
N ASP A 53 9.28 9.36 -0.57
CA ASP A 53 9.23 8.77 0.75
C ASP A 53 7.78 8.58 1.23
N CYS A 54 7.53 7.50 1.94
CA CYS A 54 6.23 7.22 2.52
C CYS A 54 6.32 6.56 3.88
N VAL A 55 5.21 6.61 4.60
CA VAL A 55 4.96 5.81 5.80
C VAL A 55 3.70 5.04 5.53
N ILE A 56 3.74 3.72 5.71
CA ILE A 56 2.63 2.82 5.41
C ILE A 56 2.09 2.28 6.74
N SER A 57 0.78 2.37 6.93
CA SER A 57 0.10 1.75 8.06
C SER A 57 -0.36 0.34 7.69
N VAL A 58 -0.28 -0.59 8.65
CA VAL A 58 -0.72 -1.97 8.49
C VAL A 58 -1.53 -2.45 9.69
N PRO A 59 -2.38 -3.46 9.51
CA PRO A 59 -3.10 -4.10 10.60
C PRO A 59 -2.16 -4.62 11.70
N TYR A 60 -2.54 -4.50 12.98
CA TYR A 60 -1.68 -4.94 14.08
C TYR A 60 -1.34 -6.44 14.00
N PHE A 61 -2.24 -7.25 13.45
CA PHE A 61 -2.10 -8.70 13.34
C PHE A 61 -1.22 -9.16 12.16
N PHE A 62 -0.71 -8.24 11.33
CA PHE A 62 0.23 -8.59 10.27
C PHE A 62 1.50 -9.21 10.85
N THR A 63 1.82 -10.41 10.37
CA THR A 63 3.04 -11.15 10.64
C THR A 63 4.27 -10.46 10.07
N ASN A 64 5.45 -10.86 10.53
CA ASN A 64 6.71 -10.34 9.98
C ASN A 64 6.86 -10.62 8.48
N ALA A 65 6.34 -11.77 8.00
CA ALA A 65 6.37 -12.10 6.58
C ALA A 65 5.53 -11.10 5.75
N GLU A 66 4.29 -10.84 6.16
CA GLU A 66 3.40 -9.90 5.47
C GLU A 66 3.93 -8.47 5.51
N ARG A 67 4.53 -8.07 6.65
CA ARG A 67 5.20 -6.76 6.79
C ARG A 67 6.38 -6.63 5.82
N ASN A 68 7.18 -7.68 5.69
CA ASN A 68 8.30 -7.71 4.74
C ASN A 68 7.80 -7.67 3.28
N SER A 69 6.72 -8.39 2.96
CA SER A 69 6.08 -8.32 1.64
C SER A 69 5.55 -6.91 1.32
N MET A 70 4.98 -6.20 2.30
CA MET A 70 4.59 -4.80 2.13
C MET A 70 5.78 -3.88 1.84
N LEU A 71 6.90 -4.05 2.55
CA LEU A 71 8.12 -3.30 2.29
C LEU A 71 8.71 -3.61 0.90
N ALA A 72 8.65 -4.87 0.47
CA ALA A 72 9.06 -5.28 -0.86
C ALA A 72 8.18 -4.64 -1.95
N ALA A 73 6.86 -4.62 -1.75
CA ALA A 73 5.91 -3.96 -2.65
C ALA A 73 6.20 -2.45 -2.76
N ALA A 74 6.46 -1.77 -1.63
CA ALA A 74 6.83 -0.35 -1.63
C ALA A 74 8.11 -0.09 -2.45
N ARG A 75 9.13 -0.96 -2.30
CA ARG A 75 10.37 -0.88 -3.09
C ARG A 75 10.12 -1.06 -4.59
N ILE A 76 9.28 -2.03 -4.98
CA ILE A 76 8.91 -2.26 -6.38
C ILE A 76 8.17 -1.04 -6.96
N ALA A 77 7.34 -0.37 -6.16
CA ALA A 77 6.64 0.86 -6.55
C ALA A 77 7.54 2.11 -6.60
N GLY A 78 8.84 1.99 -6.27
CA GLY A 78 9.76 3.13 -6.22
C GLY A 78 9.42 4.12 -5.09
N LEU A 79 8.96 3.60 -3.95
CA LEU A 79 8.72 4.36 -2.71
C LEU A 79 9.68 3.88 -1.62
N ASN A 80 10.31 4.83 -0.93
CA ASN A 80 11.11 4.57 0.26
C ASN A 80 10.20 4.58 1.50
N CYS A 81 9.89 3.40 2.02
CA CYS A 81 9.07 3.28 3.23
C CYS A 81 9.91 3.56 4.47
N LEU A 82 9.77 4.76 5.05
CA LEU A 82 10.51 5.23 6.22
C LEU A 82 10.16 4.44 7.48
N ARG A 83 8.88 4.05 7.61
CA ARG A 83 8.38 3.27 8.73
C ARG A 83 7.12 2.53 8.30
N LEU A 84 7.00 1.30 8.76
CA LEU A 84 5.74 0.57 8.79
C LEU A 84 5.14 0.74 10.19
N MET A 85 3.94 1.31 10.29
CA MET A 85 3.28 1.55 11.58
C MET A 85 1.96 0.79 11.69
N ASN A 86 1.47 0.56 12.91
CA ASN A 86 0.16 -0.06 13.09
C ASN A 86 -0.94 0.96 12.85
N ASP A 87 -2.03 0.57 12.18
CA ASP A 87 -3.17 1.44 11.85
C ASP A 87 -3.73 2.16 13.09
N THR A 88 -4.06 1.41 14.14
CA THR A 88 -4.58 1.97 15.40
C THR A 88 -3.58 2.88 16.12
N THR A 89 -2.28 2.63 15.96
CA THR A 89 -1.23 3.50 16.51
C THR A 89 -1.10 4.79 15.70
N ALA A 90 -1.30 4.75 14.39
CA ALA A 90 -1.37 5.95 13.53
C ALA A 90 -2.54 6.85 13.94
N ALA A 91 -3.71 6.24 14.19
CA ALA A 91 -4.89 6.93 14.69
C ALA A 91 -4.64 7.54 16.08
N ALA A 92 -4.03 6.77 16.99
CA ALA A 92 -3.67 7.25 18.32
C ALA A 92 -2.67 8.41 18.29
N LEU A 93 -1.66 8.34 17.43
CA LEU A 93 -0.69 9.44 17.23
C LEU A 93 -1.37 10.71 16.74
N THR A 94 -2.26 10.58 15.75
CA THR A 94 -3.02 11.70 15.21
C THR A 94 -3.87 12.35 16.30
N TYR A 95 -4.62 11.54 17.06
CA TYR A 95 -5.40 12.03 18.21
C TYR A 95 -4.53 12.70 19.27
N GLY A 96 -3.33 12.14 19.51
CA GLY A 96 -2.32 12.65 20.43
C GLY A 96 -1.80 14.06 20.13
N ILE A 97 -1.78 14.45 18.84
CA ILE A 97 -1.24 15.75 18.40
C ILE A 97 -2.25 16.88 18.59
N TYR A 98 -3.54 16.61 18.38
CA TYR A 98 -4.58 17.65 18.37
C TYR A 98 -5.27 17.89 19.71
N LYS A 99 -5.07 17.01 20.70
CA LYS A 99 -5.73 17.09 22.00
C LYS A 99 -4.76 17.49 23.11
N ASP A 100 -5.24 18.32 24.02
CA ASP A 100 -4.55 18.61 25.26
C ASP A 100 -4.74 17.45 26.25
N PHE A 101 -3.63 16.97 26.78
CA PHE A 101 -3.60 15.87 27.73
C PHE A 101 -2.99 16.30 29.07
N PRO A 102 -3.35 15.60 30.17
CA PRO A 102 -2.76 15.80 31.49
C PRO A 102 -1.24 15.77 31.46
N ALA A 103 -0.61 16.43 32.43
CA ALA A 103 0.84 16.39 32.56
C ALA A 103 1.37 14.95 32.74
N ALA A 104 2.67 14.73 32.56
CA ALA A 104 3.26 13.39 32.55
C ALA A 104 3.20 12.67 33.91
N ASP A 105 3.08 13.44 34.98
CA ASP A 105 2.92 13.06 36.38
C ASP A 105 1.45 12.91 36.81
N GLU A 106 0.52 13.37 35.99
CA GLU A 106 -0.92 13.24 36.22
C GLU A 106 -1.47 11.92 35.66
N LYS A 107 -2.67 11.55 36.15
CA LYS A 107 -3.37 10.35 35.70
C LYS A 107 -3.65 10.44 34.19
N ALA A 108 -3.16 9.44 33.45
CA ALA A 108 -3.33 9.38 32.00
C ALA A 108 -4.81 9.30 31.59
N THR A 109 -5.14 9.96 30.47
CA THR A 109 -6.44 9.81 29.83
C THR A 109 -6.46 8.51 29.04
N ILE A 110 -7.43 7.64 29.32
CA ILE A 110 -7.60 6.37 28.61
C ILE A 110 -8.59 6.57 27.46
N VAL A 111 -8.17 6.19 26.25
CA VAL A 111 -8.98 6.30 25.04
C VAL A 111 -8.95 4.96 24.31
N ALA A 112 -10.12 4.47 23.92
CA ALA A 112 -10.26 3.31 23.07
C ALA A 112 -10.44 3.75 21.61
N PHE A 113 -9.58 3.27 20.73
CA PHE A 113 -9.73 3.39 19.28
C PHE A 113 -10.38 2.12 18.75
N VAL A 114 -11.47 2.29 18.02
CA VAL A 114 -12.23 1.20 17.40
C VAL A 114 -12.21 1.45 15.90
N ASP A 115 -11.54 0.59 15.16
CA ASP A 115 -11.49 0.59 13.70
C ASP A 115 -12.39 -0.52 13.16
N MET A 116 -13.46 -0.11 12.48
CA MET A 116 -14.42 -1.00 11.82
C MET A 116 -14.24 -0.87 10.30
N GLY A 117 -13.23 -1.56 9.78
CA GLY A 117 -12.90 -1.54 8.36
C GLY A 117 -13.75 -2.51 7.52
N HIS A 118 -13.46 -2.55 6.23
CA HIS A 118 -14.15 -3.42 5.27
C HIS A 118 -13.96 -4.92 5.57
N SER A 119 -12.74 -5.31 5.96
CA SER A 119 -12.34 -6.72 6.12
C SER A 119 -11.90 -7.07 7.53
N ALA A 120 -11.73 -6.08 8.41
CA ALA A 120 -11.15 -6.27 9.73
C ALA A 120 -11.78 -5.31 10.74
N PHE A 121 -11.92 -5.83 11.96
CA PHE A 121 -12.31 -5.07 13.15
C PHE A 121 -11.14 -5.08 14.12
N GLN A 122 -10.68 -3.90 14.54
CA GLN A 122 -9.55 -3.76 15.46
C GLN A 122 -9.87 -2.78 16.58
N VAL A 123 -9.42 -3.12 17.79
CA VAL A 123 -9.58 -2.26 18.97
C VAL A 123 -8.21 -2.08 19.62
N SER A 124 -7.89 -0.84 20.00
CA SER A 124 -6.68 -0.51 20.72
C SER A 124 -6.97 0.46 21.84
N ILE A 125 -6.52 0.17 23.04
CA ILE A 125 -6.65 1.08 24.18
C ILE A 125 -5.32 1.81 24.35
N CYS A 126 -5.38 3.13 24.50
CA CYS A 126 -4.21 3.97 24.65
C CYS A 126 -4.34 4.86 25.89
N ALA A 127 -3.26 4.94 26.65
CA ALA A 127 -3.10 5.90 27.74
C ALA A 127 -2.32 7.12 27.23
N PHE A 128 -2.89 8.31 27.37
CA PHE A 128 -2.30 9.57 26.93
C PHE A 128 -1.86 10.44 28.10
N ASN A 129 -0.68 11.05 27.94
CA ASN A 129 -0.18 12.17 28.73
C ASN A 129 0.39 13.22 27.76
N LYS A 130 0.74 14.41 28.27
CA LYS A 130 1.32 15.48 27.47
C LYS A 130 2.56 14.99 26.71
N GLY A 131 2.48 15.03 25.37
CA GLY A 131 3.58 14.69 24.45
C GLY A 131 3.91 13.21 24.32
N LYS A 132 3.15 12.29 24.96
CA LYS A 132 3.39 10.85 24.84
C LYS A 132 2.10 10.04 24.98
N PHE A 133 2.05 8.90 24.30
CA PHE A 133 1.01 7.91 24.53
C PHE A 133 1.62 6.51 24.58
N LYS A 134 0.91 5.60 25.25
CA LYS A 134 1.26 4.19 25.31
C LYS A 134 0.03 3.36 24.97
N VAL A 135 0.20 2.41 24.05
CA VAL A 135 -0.80 1.36 23.82
C VAL A 135 -0.74 0.38 25.00
N ILE A 136 -1.88 0.10 25.62
CA ILE A 136 -2.00 -0.74 26.83
C ILE A 136 -2.85 -1.98 26.58
#